data_AF-A0A0R3T9S2-F1
#
_entry.id   AF-A0A0R3T9S2-F1
#
_cell.length_a   1.000
_cell.length_b   1.000
_cell.length_c   1.000
_cell.angle_alpha   90.00
_cell.angle_beta   90.00
_cell.angle_gamma   90.00
#
_symmetry.space_group_name_H-M   'P 1'
#
loop_
_entity.id
_entity.type
_entity.pdbx_description
1 polymer ?
#
loop_
_entity_poly.entity_id
_entity_poly.type
_entity_poly.pdbx_seq_one_letter_code
_entity_poly.pdbx_strand_id
1 'polypeptide(L)'
;MLPKILVHFDVLPFDFTRDSKNVRFMPHSASFITSHPLSYSRKETEVNWDGTSSLLSKEIEAKLNNGLIAGHAYSVTGVDSVKYKGQLVPLIRIRNPWGNNYEWRGAWADNSPEWREVSESEKKRLNVNFRGDGEFWQCFTKLEVCHLGQESLDDDQTVHGKKRLEETLFTGEWTKSVNAGGCANFRDTFWTNPQYKITVIDADPTDDENKCTLVIGLMQKNMRRKGASKFFTIGFCVYQIPADTEGILKRNFFMNNRPIAISEFTNTREVVLRLKVPAGTYLVVPSTFNPNEEAQFIVRCFTETHIKESECDDKNSFKGLSEETLKIIKETEQTKNEDDYVDKLFHSAMDPYTKSINAEQLRDILNKSSMKKQCLDAEGFSLEECRSMLAAMDLSSKNNNLTGKMEYDEFKALWENCQCWRDVFVSRDKDNSKTLNVAELRDALGCAGFHLSGLVFTVVVHRFVTQNLNAVTFEDWILCCVRLKNCFDNTKAQFKTNDGNLMFTPDDFLRLSINQ
;
A
#
# COMPACT_ATOMS: atom_id res chain seq x y z
N MET A 1 -17.62 37.65 5.98
CA MET A 1 -17.33 36.20 5.89
C MET A 1 -16.82 35.75 7.23
N LEU A 2 -17.43 34.71 7.82
CA LEU A 2 -16.86 34.05 9.00
C LEU A 2 -15.56 33.34 8.57
N PRO A 3 -14.51 33.34 9.39
CA PRO A 3 -13.28 32.69 9.01
C PRO A 3 -13.43 31.17 8.94
N LYS A 4 -12.81 30.56 7.93
CA LYS A 4 -12.55 29.11 7.89
C LYS A 4 -11.26 28.87 8.66
N ILE A 5 -11.34 28.03 9.68
CA ILE A 5 -10.18 27.61 10.46
C ILE A 5 -9.70 26.29 9.86
N LEU A 6 -8.51 26.29 9.24
CA LEU A 6 -7.88 25.05 8.78
C LEU A 6 -6.88 24.62 9.85
N VAL A 7 -7.24 23.60 10.61
CA VAL A 7 -6.35 23.05 11.64
C VAL A 7 -5.40 22.07 10.96
N HIS A 8 -4.24 22.57 10.56
CA HIS A 8 -3.13 21.73 10.15
C HIS A 8 -2.34 21.30 11.38
N PHE A 9 -2.42 20.01 11.71
CA PHE A 9 -1.36 19.41 12.49
C PHE A 9 -0.12 19.35 11.61
N ASP A 10 0.86 20.20 11.90
CA ASP A 10 2.21 19.87 11.51
C ASP A 10 2.60 18.64 12.30
N VAL A 11 2.69 17.50 11.60
CA VAL A 11 3.28 16.29 12.16
C VAL A 11 4.69 16.66 12.59
N LEU A 12 4.88 16.97 13.88
CA LEU A 12 6.19 16.98 14.50
C LEU A 12 6.88 15.67 14.09
N PRO A 13 8.18 15.72 13.76
CA PRO A 13 8.85 14.62 13.09
C PRO A 13 8.63 13.31 13.86
N PHE A 14 8.21 12.29 13.10
CA PHE A 14 8.16 10.89 13.53
C PHE A 14 9.53 10.38 14.06
N ASP A 15 10.60 11.17 13.91
CA ASP A 15 11.94 10.90 14.41
C ASP A 15 12.07 11.02 15.95
N PHE A 16 11.16 11.72 16.65
CA PHE A 16 11.26 11.86 18.11
C PHE A 16 10.56 10.75 18.90
N THR A 17 9.69 9.96 18.29
CA THR A 17 8.92 8.94 19.02
C THR A 17 9.60 7.58 19.10
N ARG A 18 10.71 7.35 18.38
CA ARG A 18 11.36 6.03 18.33
C ARG A 18 12.60 5.85 19.22
N ASP A 19 13.26 6.93 19.67
CA ASP A 19 14.58 6.82 20.31
C ASP A 19 14.74 7.39 21.74
N SER A 20 13.72 7.95 22.38
CA SER A 20 13.86 8.42 23.77
C SER A 20 13.09 7.54 24.76
N LYS A 21 13.78 6.54 25.31
CA LYS A 21 13.31 5.66 26.41
C LYS A 21 12.95 6.37 27.73
N ASN A 22 12.90 7.71 27.81
CA ASN A 22 12.66 8.41 29.09
C ASN A 22 12.05 9.80 28.90
N VAL A 23 10.83 9.91 28.37
CA VAL A 23 10.01 11.11 28.59
C VAL A 23 8.61 10.68 29.02
N ARG A 24 8.35 10.79 30.33
CA ARG A 24 7.01 10.60 30.92
C ARG A 24 6.20 11.88 30.69
N PHE A 25 5.17 11.80 29.86
CA PHE A 25 4.07 12.77 29.87
C PHE A 25 2.84 12.15 30.54
N MET A 26 2.23 12.88 31.49
CA MET A 26 1.06 12.45 32.24
C MET A 26 -0.21 12.48 31.35
N PRO A 27 -1.20 11.59 31.57
CA PRO A 27 -2.23 11.30 30.58
C PRO A 27 -3.51 12.08 30.85
N HIS A 28 -3.90 13.03 29.98
CA HIS A 28 -5.24 13.65 30.06
C HIS A 28 -5.91 13.84 28.67
N SER A 29 -6.75 12.86 28.33
CA SER A 29 -8.18 12.96 27.94
C SER A 29 -8.72 13.91 26.86
N ALA A 30 -9.34 13.39 25.76
CA ALA A 30 -10.43 14.03 24.96
C ALA A 30 -10.81 13.21 23.71
N SER A 31 -11.69 13.75 22.87
CA SER A 31 -13.14 13.49 22.91
C SER A 31 -13.91 14.42 21.92
N PHE A 32 -14.44 13.83 20.83
CA PHE A 32 -15.23 14.29 19.65
C PHE A 32 -16.47 15.23 19.77
N ILE A 33 -16.78 15.98 18.71
CA ILE A 33 -17.99 16.83 18.60
C ILE A 33 -19.19 15.99 18.15
N THR A 34 -20.17 15.80 19.04
CA THR A 34 -21.58 15.54 18.71
C THR A 34 -22.34 16.88 18.76
N SER A 35 -23.44 16.98 18.03
CA SER A 35 -24.30 18.17 17.92
C SER A 35 -25.10 18.50 19.19
N HIS A 36 -24.63 18.12 20.39
CA HIS A 36 -25.28 18.44 21.66
C HIS A 36 -24.25 18.91 22.72
N PRO A 37 -24.60 19.90 23.58
CA PRO A 37 -23.65 20.64 24.38
C PRO A 37 -23.33 19.90 25.68
N LEU A 38 -22.12 19.36 25.83
CA LEU A 38 -21.59 18.93 27.13
C LEU A 38 -20.09 19.26 27.25
N SER A 39 -19.73 19.75 28.42
CA SER A 39 -18.45 20.34 28.85
C SER A 39 -17.20 19.52 28.51
N TYR A 40 -16.13 20.19 28.04
CA TYR A 40 -14.81 19.59 27.80
C TYR A 40 -13.69 20.20 28.65
N SER A 41 -12.80 19.33 29.15
CA SER A 41 -11.55 19.67 29.82
C SER A 41 -10.35 19.60 28.83
N ARG A 42 -9.30 20.36 29.16
CA ARG A 42 -8.06 20.67 28.42
C ARG A 42 -7.56 19.60 27.44
N LYS A 43 -7.30 20.03 26.19
CA LYS A 43 -6.31 19.43 25.29
C LYS A 43 -5.48 20.49 24.59
N GLU A 44 -4.30 20.12 24.11
CA GLU A 44 -3.44 20.93 23.23
C GLU A 44 -3.61 20.39 21.80
N THR A 45 -3.92 21.25 20.83
CA THR A 45 -4.20 20.88 19.42
C THR A 45 -3.79 22.03 18.51
N GLU A 46 -2.72 21.90 17.71
CA GLU A 46 -2.15 23.01 16.94
C GLU A 46 -2.99 23.45 15.72
N VAL A 47 -3.24 24.76 15.56
CA VAL A 47 -4.03 25.43 14.52
C VAL A 47 -3.16 26.46 13.80
N ASN A 48 -3.18 26.47 12.47
CA ASN A 48 -2.53 27.50 11.64
C ASN A 48 -3.59 28.32 10.87
N TRP A 49 -3.26 29.56 10.51
CA TRP A 49 -4.19 30.45 9.78
C TRP A 49 -3.67 30.85 8.40
N ASP A 50 -4.34 30.38 7.34
CA ASP A 50 -4.08 30.82 5.96
C ASP A 50 -5.11 31.87 5.54
N GLY A 51 -4.71 33.13 5.71
CA GLY A 51 -5.60 34.28 5.55
C GLY A 51 -5.10 35.34 4.59
N THR A 52 -4.37 35.01 3.51
CA THR A 52 -4.18 35.93 2.36
C THR A 52 -3.76 35.16 1.09
N SER A 53 -4.44 35.42 -0.04
CA SER A 53 -3.84 35.16 -1.35
C SER A 53 -2.70 36.16 -1.55
N SER A 54 -1.52 35.67 -1.93
CA SER A 54 -0.27 36.39 -2.16
C SER A 54 0.48 36.87 -0.91
N LEU A 55 1.28 35.98 -0.33
CA LEU A 55 2.52 36.35 0.33
C LEU A 55 3.67 35.63 -0.37
N LEU A 56 4.34 36.38 -1.23
CA LEU A 56 5.59 36.02 -1.88
C LEU A 56 6.72 36.59 -1.02
N SER A 57 6.99 36.05 0.18
CA SER A 57 8.17 36.49 0.96
C SER A 57 8.48 35.62 2.17
N LYS A 58 9.78 35.51 2.43
CA LYS A 58 10.53 34.78 3.47
C LYS A 58 10.18 35.13 4.95
N GLU A 59 8.95 35.49 5.28
CA GLU A 59 8.53 35.72 6.67
C GLU A 59 7.80 34.48 7.18
N ILE A 60 8.38 33.83 8.20
CA ILE A 60 7.88 32.56 8.76
C ILE A 60 6.59 32.79 9.56
N GLU A 61 6.39 34.00 10.11
CA GLU A 61 5.19 34.37 10.88
C GLU A 61 4.80 35.84 10.62
N ALA A 62 3.54 36.11 10.31
CA ALA A 62 3.04 37.45 9.99
C ALA A 62 1.88 37.86 10.91
N LYS A 63 2.02 38.98 11.61
CA LYS A 63 0.98 39.51 12.52
C LYS A 63 -0.17 40.10 11.71
N LEU A 64 -1.39 39.62 11.96
CA LEU A 64 -2.60 40.07 11.30
C LEU A 64 -3.32 41.16 12.11
N ASN A 65 -4.09 42.01 11.42
CA ASN A 65 -4.85 43.11 12.04
C ASN A 65 -5.96 42.62 13.00
N ASN A 66 -6.38 41.37 12.88
CA ASN A 66 -7.37 40.74 13.76
C ASN A 66 -6.77 40.17 15.07
N GLY A 67 -5.45 40.34 15.28
CA GLY A 67 -4.73 39.88 16.46
C GLY A 67 -4.09 38.49 16.34
N LEU A 68 -4.41 37.73 15.28
CA LEU A 68 -3.80 36.42 15.01
C LEU A 68 -2.45 36.57 14.31
N ILE A 69 -1.67 35.51 14.32
CA ILE A 69 -0.37 35.40 13.65
C ILE A 69 -0.52 34.32 12.58
N ALA A 70 -0.39 34.72 11.31
CA ALA A 70 -0.34 33.79 10.20
C ALA A 70 1.00 33.04 10.20
N GLY A 71 0.98 31.74 9.84
CA GLY A 71 2.16 30.88 9.90
C GLY A 71 2.56 30.41 11.31
N HIS A 72 1.71 30.63 12.32
CA HIS A 72 1.96 30.26 13.71
C HIS A 72 0.95 29.25 14.25
N ALA A 73 1.44 28.28 15.03
CA ALA A 73 0.64 27.20 15.59
C ALA A 73 -0.03 27.59 16.92
N TYR A 74 -1.35 27.38 17.02
CA TYR A 74 -2.16 27.67 18.22
C TYR A 74 -2.81 26.42 18.81
N SER A 75 -2.93 26.27 20.13
CA SER A 75 -3.62 25.11 20.73
C SER A 75 -5.14 25.28 20.85
N VAL A 76 -5.97 24.35 20.36
CA VAL A 76 -7.40 24.28 20.70
C VAL A 76 -7.57 23.68 22.08
N THR A 77 -8.08 24.46 23.03
CA THR A 77 -8.25 24.06 24.43
C THR A 77 -9.71 23.84 24.84
N GLY A 78 -10.66 24.08 23.92
CA GLY A 78 -12.08 23.84 24.16
C GLY A 78 -12.93 24.02 22.91
N VAL A 79 -14.03 23.29 22.81
CA VAL A 79 -15.07 23.49 21.80
C VAL A 79 -16.41 23.36 22.50
N ASP A 80 -17.29 24.34 22.31
CA ASP A 80 -18.60 24.36 22.95
C ASP A 80 -19.57 25.24 22.14
N SER A 81 -20.81 25.39 22.60
CA SER A 81 -21.80 26.28 22.00
C SER A 81 -22.45 27.15 23.06
N VAL A 82 -22.78 28.39 22.71
CA VAL A 82 -23.48 29.34 23.60
C VAL A 82 -24.77 29.81 22.95
N LYS A 83 -25.82 30.01 23.77
CA LYS A 83 -27.05 30.62 23.29
C LYS A 83 -26.91 32.13 23.29
N TYR A 84 -26.85 32.74 22.11
CA TYR A 84 -26.75 34.18 21.90
C TYR A 84 -27.89 34.66 21.02
N LYS A 85 -28.66 35.66 21.48
CA LYS A 85 -29.86 36.18 20.78
C LYS A 85 -30.84 35.11 20.31
N GLY A 86 -31.02 34.07 21.13
CA GLY A 86 -31.91 32.94 20.85
C GLY A 86 -31.34 31.89 19.89
N GLN A 87 -30.17 32.13 19.28
CA GLN A 87 -29.49 31.17 18.41
C GLN A 87 -28.35 30.47 19.14
N LEU A 88 -28.08 29.22 18.75
CA LEU A 88 -26.94 28.47 19.25
C LEU A 88 -25.71 28.80 18.39
N VAL A 89 -24.68 29.37 19.01
CA VAL A 89 -23.45 29.79 18.34
C VAL A 89 -22.33 28.83 18.72
N PRO A 90 -21.72 28.12 17.76
CA PRO A 90 -20.57 27.26 18.03
C PRO A 90 -19.30 28.11 18.24
N LEU A 91 -18.61 27.83 19.33
CA LEU A 91 -17.40 28.52 19.76
C LEU A 91 -16.23 27.53 19.93
N ILE A 92 -15.04 28.00 19.59
CA ILE A 92 -13.77 27.30 19.82
C ILE A 92 -12.89 28.16 20.71
N ARG A 93 -12.25 27.54 21.70
CA ARG A 93 -11.26 28.15 22.58
C ARG A 93 -9.88 27.79 22.09
N ILE A 94 -9.09 28.80 21.81
CA ILE A 94 -7.77 28.70 21.19
C ILE A 94 -6.77 29.39 22.11
N ARG A 95 -5.58 28.81 22.25
CA ARG A 95 -4.48 29.33 23.07
C ARG A 95 -3.24 29.53 22.23
N ASN A 96 -2.72 30.74 22.25
CA ASN A 96 -1.41 31.08 21.72
C ASN A 96 -0.31 30.53 22.66
N PRO A 97 0.60 29.66 22.19
CA PRO A 97 1.69 29.11 23.02
C PRO A 97 2.62 30.18 23.59
N TRP A 98 2.74 31.34 22.93
CA TRP A 98 3.54 32.46 23.42
C TRP A 98 2.95 33.14 24.66
N GLY A 99 1.70 32.86 25.02
CA GLY A 99 1.07 33.32 26.26
C GLY A 99 1.07 34.85 26.43
N ASN A 100 1.01 35.59 25.33
CA ASN A 100 1.09 37.05 25.28
C ASN A 100 -0.18 37.65 24.64
N ASN A 101 -0.26 38.99 24.63
CA ASN A 101 -1.45 39.76 24.21
C ASN A 101 -1.81 39.66 22.69
N TYR A 102 -1.27 38.67 21.95
CA TYR A 102 -1.65 38.39 20.56
C TYR A 102 -2.82 37.40 20.53
N GLU A 103 -3.97 37.92 20.97
CA GLU A 103 -5.26 37.22 21.02
C GLU A 103 -6.21 37.74 19.94
N TRP A 104 -7.22 36.94 19.61
CA TRP A 104 -8.29 37.32 18.71
C TRP A 104 -8.97 38.62 19.16
N ARG A 105 -9.20 39.55 18.23
CA ARG A 105 -9.82 40.87 18.49
C ARG A 105 -11.21 41.02 17.89
N GLY A 106 -11.77 39.96 17.31
CA GLY A 106 -13.10 39.99 16.69
C GLY A 106 -14.20 39.56 17.67
N ALA A 107 -15.35 39.16 17.10
CA ALA A 107 -16.47 38.66 17.88
C ALA A 107 -16.07 37.48 18.78
N TRP A 108 -16.53 37.49 20.03
CA TRP A 108 -16.21 36.52 21.09
C TRP A 108 -14.81 36.60 21.69
N ALA A 109 -14.00 37.60 21.30
CA ALA A 109 -12.78 37.96 22.02
C ALA A 109 -13.06 38.31 23.49
N ASP A 110 -12.00 38.36 24.30
CA ASP A 110 -12.13 38.59 25.75
C ASP A 110 -12.89 39.88 26.11
N ASN A 111 -12.66 40.96 25.36
CA ASN A 111 -13.33 42.24 25.59
C ASN A 111 -14.57 42.45 24.72
N SER A 112 -15.08 41.40 24.08
CA SER A 112 -16.15 41.50 23.09
C SER A 112 -17.51 41.80 23.74
N PRO A 113 -18.34 42.69 23.16
CA PRO A 113 -19.64 43.04 23.73
C PRO A 113 -20.65 41.87 23.77
N GLU A 114 -20.46 40.84 22.94
CA GLU A 114 -21.29 39.65 22.84
C GLU A 114 -21.38 38.91 24.19
N TRP A 115 -20.30 38.91 24.96
CA TRP A 115 -20.27 38.32 26.31
C TRP A 115 -21.20 39.03 27.30
N ARG A 116 -21.62 40.27 27.04
CA ARG A 116 -22.56 40.99 27.93
C ARG A 116 -23.97 40.41 27.89
N GLU A 117 -24.36 39.78 26.79
CA GLU A 117 -25.69 39.18 26.63
C GLU A 117 -25.72 37.68 27.02
N VAL A 118 -24.57 37.10 27.35
CA VAL A 118 -24.45 35.72 27.84
C VAL A 118 -24.60 35.70 29.36
N SER A 119 -25.39 34.77 29.90
CA SER A 119 -25.58 34.65 31.34
C SER A 119 -24.29 34.23 32.07
N GLU A 120 -24.16 34.65 33.33
CA GLU A 120 -23.01 34.25 34.16
C GLU A 120 -22.91 32.73 34.39
N SER A 121 -24.05 32.02 34.35
CA SER A 121 -24.07 30.55 34.39
C SER A 121 -23.41 29.93 33.17
N GLU A 122 -23.66 30.44 31.97
CA GLU A 122 -23.07 29.96 30.73
C GLU A 122 -21.59 30.32 30.64
N LYS A 123 -21.18 31.51 31.10
CA LYS A 123 -19.75 31.88 31.18
C LYS A 123 -18.97 30.97 32.12
N LYS A 124 -19.54 30.62 33.27
CA LYS A 124 -18.95 29.65 34.20
C LYS A 124 -18.84 28.26 33.58
N ARG A 125 -19.87 27.80 32.89
CA ARG A 125 -19.88 26.51 32.18
C ARG A 125 -18.79 26.44 31.11
N LEU A 126 -18.62 27.52 30.35
CA LEU A 126 -17.59 27.66 29.32
C LEU A 126 -16.19 27.91 29.91
N ASN A 127 -16.07 28.14 31.22
CA ASN A 127 -14.82 28.54 31.87
C ASN A 127 -14.16 29.73 31.14
N VAL A 128 -14.94 30.76 30.85
CA VAL A 128 -14.44 31.99 30.22
C VAL A 128 -13.58 32.74 31.22
N ASN A 129 -12.34 33.03 30.85
CA ASN A 129 -11.40 33.74 31.69
C ASN A 129 -10.84 34.91 30.86
N PHE A 130 -11.17 36.14 31.25
CA PHE A 130 -10.74 37.34 30.54
C PHE A 130 -9.35 37.77 31.01
N ARG A 131 -8.31 37.05 30.60
CA ARG A 131 -6.92 37.31 30.98
C ARG A 131 -6.08 37.38 29.73
N GLY A 132 -5.10 38.28 29.70
CA GLY A 132 -4.09 38.34 28.66
C GLY A 132 -3.08 37.18 28.73
N ASP A 133 -3.57 35.94 28.77
CA ASP A 133 -2.78 34.71 28.88
C ASP A 133 -2.64 33.96 27.54
N GLY A 134 -3.10 34.59 26.45
CA GLY A 134 -3.05 34.06 25.10
C GLY A 134 -4.23 33.16 24.75
N GLU A 135 -5.18 32.90 25.67
CA GLU A 135 -6.36 32.09 25.43
C GLU A 135 -7.58 32.94 25.08
N PHE A 136 -8.28 32.62 23.99
CA PHE A 136 -9.44 33.38 23.52
C PHE A 136 -10.50 32.48 22.89
N TRP A 137 -11.74 32.97 22.84
CA TRP A 137 -12.84 32.32 22.13
C TRP A 137 -13.10 32.96 20.77
N GLN A 138 -13.53 32.14 19.82
CA GLN A 138 -13.92 32.60 18.49
C GLN A 138 -15.02 31.69 17.91
N CYS A 139 -15.83 32.22 17.00
CA CYS A 139 -16.75 31.41 16.20
C CYS A 139 -16.01 30.63 15.09
N PHE A 140 -16.45 29.41 14.81
CA PHE A 140 -15.88 28.59 13.74
C PHE A 140 -16.97 27.95 12.87
N THR A 141 -16.58 27.56 11.66
CA THR A 141 -17.48 26.90 10.69
C THR A 141 -17.06 25.46 10.37
N LYS A 142 -15.77 25.15 10.51
CA LYS A 142 -15.19 23.83 10.28
C LYS A 142 -14.00 23.65 11.23
N LEU A 143 -13.89 22.46 11.82
CA LEU A 143 -12.76 22.03 12.63
C LEU A 143 -12.36 20.63 12.17
N GLU A 144 -11.08 20.44 11.85
CA GLU A 144 -10.51 19.13 11.49
C GLU A 144 -9.50 18.74 12.57
N VAL A 145 -9.61 17.53 13.12
CA VAL A 145 -8.75 17.06 14.21
C VAL A 145 -8.06 15.77 13.77
N CYS A 146 -6.72 15.75 13.84
CA CYS A 146 -5.93 14.55 13.60
C CYS A 146 -5.77 13.77 14.90
N HIS A 147 -6.07 12.47 14.87
CA HIS A 147 -5.85 11.57 15.99
C HIS A 147 -4.40 11.05 15.92
N LEU A 148 -3.66 11.16 17.01
CA LEU A 148 -2.39 10.46 17.17
C LEU A 148 -2.70 9.05 17.67
N GLY A 149 -2.14 8.06 16.97
CA GLY A 149 -2.26 6.64 17.28
C GLY A 149 -1.77 6.30 18.70
N GLN A 150 -2.26 5.18 19.20
CA GLN A 150 -2.58 5.00 20.59
C GLN A 150 -1.51 4.22 21.37
N GLU A 151 -0.43 4.91 21.74
CA GLU A 151 0.48 4.46 22.81
C GLU A 151 0.21 5.15 24.16
N SER A 152 -0.81 6.02 24.25
CA SER A 152 -1.05 6.86 25.44
C SER A 152 -2.31 6.51 26.26
N LEU A 153 -3.06 5.46 25.89
CA LEU A 153 -4.31 5.06 26.58
C LEU A 153 -4.37 3.53 26.71
N ASP A 154 -4.63 3.02 27.92
CA ASP A 154 -4.86 1.58 28.17
C ASP A 154 -6.23 1.13 27.61
N ASP A 155 -6.37 -0.16 27.24
CA ASP A 155 -7.56 -0.73 26.57
C ASP A 155 -8.90 -0.49 27.30
N ASP A 156 -8.88 -0.34 28.62
CA ASP A 156 -10.08 -0.18 29.46
C ASP A 156 -10.36 1.29 29.85
N GLN A 157 -9.57 2.25 29.35
CA GLN A 157 -9.74 3.65 29.70
C GLN A 157 -10.83 4.32 28.85
N THR A 158 -12.02 4.44 29.44
CA THR A 158 -13.03 5.39 28.97
C THR A 158 -12.68 6.78 29.47
N VAL A 159 -12.49 7.72 28.55
CA VAL A 159 -12.06 9.07 28.91
C VAL A 159 -13.15 10.10 28.61
N HIS A 160 -13.72 10.69 29.67
CA HIS A 160 -14.88 11.59 29.59
C HIS A 160 -16.05 10.98 28.78
N GLY A 161 -16.33 9.69 28.99
CA GLY A 161 -17.41 8.96 28.30
C GLY A 161 -17.07 8.54 26.86
N LYS A 162 -15.82 8.68 26.42
CA LYS A 162 -15.41 8.32 25.05
C LYS A 162 -14.48 7.12 25.03
N LYS A 163 -14.79 6.20 24.13
CA LYS A 163 -14.04 4.96 23.92
C LYS A 163 -12.83 5.19 23.03
N ARG A 164 -11.85 4.32 23.24
CA ARG A 164 -10.72 4.06 22.35
C ARG A 164 -11.23 3.73 20.93
N LEU A 165 -10.63 4.33 19.91
CA LEU A 165 -10.81 3.89 18.53
C LEU A 165 -9.79 2.80 18.25
N GLU A 166 -10.20 1.74 17.58
CA GLU A 166 -9.29 0.75 17.06
C GLU A 166 -8.61 1.31 15.81
N GLU A 167 -7.28 1.13 15.70
CA GLU A 167 -6.47 1.60 14.58
C GLU A 167 -5.82 0.40 13.89
N THR A 168 -6.01 0.32 12.57
CA THR A 168 -5.21 -0.55 11.70
C THR A 168 -4.32 0.30 10.81
N LEU A 169 -3.06 -0.13 10.65
CA LEU A 169 -2.08 0.52 9.80
C LEU A 169 -1.57 -0.43 8.72
N PHE A 170 -1.64 0.01 7.46
CA PHE A 170 -1.00 -0.64 6.33
C PHE A 170 0.10 0.26 5.76
N THR A 171 1.24 -0.33 5.41
CA THR A 171 2.30 0.35 4.66
C THR A 171 2.33 -0.22 3.25
N GLY A 172 2.42 0.65 2.25
CA GLY A 172 2.54 0.23 0.87
C GLY A 172 3.38 1.19 0.04
N GLU A 173 3.57 0.83 -1.22
CA GLU A 173 4.24 1.68 -2.21
C GLU A 173 3.63 1.49 -3.59
N TRP A 174 3.56 2.58 -4.34
CA TRP A 174 3.33 2.57 -5.78
C TRP A 174 4.68 2.56 -6.48
N THR A 175 4.90 1.54 -7.28
CA THR A 175 6.11 1.28 -8.06
C THR A 175 5.75 1.35 -9.52
N LYS A 176 6.55 2.13 -10.27
CA LYS A 176 6.29 2.41 -11.67
C LYS A 176 6.20 1.12 -12.47
N SER A 177 5.17 1.04 -13.31
CA SER A 177 4.90 -0.12 -14.17
C SER A 177 4.59 -1.44 -13.43
N VAL A 178 4.61 -1.50 -12.09
CA VAL A 178 4.29 -2.72 -11.33
C VAL A 178 2.86 -2.70 -10.79
N ASN A 179 2.59 -1.72 -9.93
CA ASN A 179 1.34 -1.58 -9.16
C ASN A 179 0.89 -0.11 -9.07
N ALA A 180 1.61 0.83 -9.71
CA ALA A 180 1.20 2.23 -9.83
C ALA A 180 0.08 2.37 -10.89
N GLY A 181 -1.11 1.88 -10.58
CA GLY A 181 -2.22 1.72 -11.51
C GLY A 181 -2.97 3.00 -11.88
N GLY A 182 -2.78 4.08 -11.13
CA GLY A 182 -3.56 5.32 -11.26
C GLY A 182 -4.98 5.17 -10.73
N CYS A 183 -5.81 6.20 -10.84
CA CYS A 183 -7.18 6.18 -10.31
C CYS A 183 -8.17 5.36 -11.17
N ALA A 184 -9.42 5.22 -10.69
CA ALA A 184 -10.46 4.39 -11.32
C ALA A 184 -10.82 4.77 -12.79
N ASN A 185 -10.39 5.95 -13.25
CA ASN A 185 -10.50 6.35 -14.66
C ASN A 185 -9.64 5.47 -15.59
N PHE A 186 -8.53 4.92 -15.07
CA PHE A 186 -7.61 4.06 -15.81
C PHE A 186 -8.00 2.59 -15.64
N ARG A 187 -9.07 2.17 -16.34
CA ARG A 187 -9.70 0.85 -16.18
C ARG A 187 -8.78 -0.35 -16.44
N ASP A 188 -7.70 -0.15 -17.18
CA ASP A 188 -6.77 -1.21 -17.57
C ASP A 188 -5.71 -1.47 -16.50
N THR A 189 -5.42 -0.47 -15.67
CA THR A 189 -4.32 -0.50 -14.70
C THR A 189 -4.78 -0.31 -13.27
N PHE A 190 -5.96 0.27 -13.01
CA PHE A 190 -6.47 0.56 -11.65
C PHE A 190 -6.44 -0.65 -10.70
N TRP A 191 -6.79 -1.84 -11.22
CA TRP A 191 -6.83 -3.08 -10.43
C TRP A 191 -5.45 -3.54 -9.92
N THR A 192 -4.36 -3.02 -10.50
CA THR A 192 -2.98 -3.34 -10.09
C THR A 192 -2.54 -2.60 -8.83
N ASN A 193 -3.27 -1.57 -8.41
CA ASN A 193 -2.96 -0.86 -7.16
C ASN A 193 -3.04 -1.81 -5.95
N PRO A 194 -2.28 -1.54 -4.87
CA PRO A 194 -2.41 -2.28 -3.63
C PRO A 194 -3.87 -2.32 -3.13
N GLN A 195 -4.27 -3.44 -2.55
CA GLN A 195 -5.65 -3.66 -2.09
C GLN A 195 -5.65 -4.12 -0.64
N TYR A 196 -6.38 -3.40 0.22
CA TYR A 196 -6.42 -3.68 1.66
C TYR A 196 -7.84 -4.07 2.07
N LYS A 197 -7.96 -5.22 2.74
CA LYS A 197 -9.24 -5.74 3.22
C LYS A 197 -9.41 -5.42 4.69
N ILE A 198 -10.58 -4.86 5.00
CA ILE A 198 -10.98 -4.42 6.32
C ILE A 198 -12.34 -5.03 6.62
N THR A 199 -12.44 -5.78 7.71
CA THR A 199 -13.71 -6.32 8.19
C THR A 199 -14.11 -5.61 9.46
N VAL A 200 -15.25 -4.92 9.39
CA VAL A 200 -15.93 -4.30 10.52
C VAL A 200 -16.91 -5.31 11.11
N ILE A 201 -16.71 -5.69 12.36
CA ILE A 201 -17.44 -6.79 13.00
C ILE A 201 -18.79 -6.30 13.55
N ASP A 202 -18.76 -5.20 14.30
CA ASP A 202 -19.92 -4.70 15.05
C ASP A 202 -20.23 -3.24 14.69
N ALA A 203 -21.51 -2.87 14.75
CA ALA A 203 -21.96 -1.49 14.65
C ALA A 203 -21.51 -0.67 15.86
N ASP A 204 -21.47 0.66 15.71
CA ASP A 204 -21.13 1.56 16.80
C ASP A 204 -22.19 1.41 17.93
N PRO A 205 -21.79 1.19 19.19
CA PRO A 205 -22.73 0.94 20.29
C PRO A 205 -23.76 2.05 20.54
N THR A 206 -23.47 3.26 20.05
CA THR A 206 -24.30 4.45 20.22
C THR A 206 -25.06 4.85 18.95
N ASP A 207 -25.03 4.04 17.89
CA ASP A 207 -25.66 4.35 16.61
C ASP A 207 -27.00 3.62 16.44
N ASP A 208 -28.08 4.39 16.39
CA ASP A 208 -29.45 3.88 16.25
C ASP A 208 -29.74 3.23 14.88
N GLU A 209 -28.84 3.43 13.89
CA GLU A 209 -28.97 2.87 12.54
C GLU A 209 -28.17 1.57 12.35
N ASN A 210 -27.56 1.03 13.41
CA ASN A 210 -26.72 -0.17 13.38
C ASN A 210 -25.59 -0.07 12.33
N LYS A 211 -24.98 1.12 12.22
CA LYS A 211 -23.81 1.38 11.37
C LYS A 211 -22.57 1.60 12.22
N CYS A 212 -21.42 1.39 11.61
CA CYS A 212 -20.11 1.66 12.18
C CYS A 212 -19.48 2.89 11.51
N THR A 213 -18.82 3.72 12.31
CA THR A 213 -17.97 4.80 11.86
C THR A 213 -16.64 4.23 11.40
N LEU A 214 -16.32 4.41 10.12
CA LEU A 214 -15.05 4.05 9.51
C LEU A 214 -14.34 5.31 9.01
N VAL A 215 -13.18 5.64 9.56
CA VAL A 215 -12.34 6.74 9.09
C VAL A 215 -11.11 6.17 8.41
N ILE A 216 -10.87 6.53 7.16
CA ILE A 216 -9.72 6.05 6.38
C ILE A 216 -8.85 7.26 6.05
N GLY A 217 -7.55 7.17 6.38
CA GLY A 217 -6.53 8.16 6.02
C GLY A 217 -5.47 7.53 5.13
N LEU A 218 -5.19 8.16 3.98
CA LEU A 218 -4.11 7.79 3.07
C LEU A 218 -3.04 8.89 3.10
N MET A 219 -1.83 8.56 3.55
CA MET A 219 -0.71 9.50 3.67
C MET A 219 0.47 9.08 2.79
N GLN A 220 1.02 10.00 1.99
CA GLN A 220 2.28 9.78 1.26
C GLN A 220 3.53 10.04 2.13
N LYS A 221 4.49 9.11 2.12
CA LYS A 221 5.74 9.14 2.91
C LYS A 221 6.86 9.93 2.22
N ASN A 222 7.87 10.32 3.00
CA ASN A 222 9.18 10.82 2.53
C ASN A 222 9.22 12.07 1.63
N MET A 223 8.10 12.78 1.45
CA MET A 223 8.05 13.97 0.59
C MET A 223 8.74 15.21 1.19
N ARG A 224 9.02 15.25 2.50
CA ARG A 224 9.80 16.34 3.12
C ARG A 224 11.24 16.43 2.58
N ARG A 225 11.84 15.30 2.14
CA ARG A 225 13.17 15.30 1.49
C ARG A 225 13.16 15.93 0.08
N LYS A 226 11.99 16.02 -0.55
CA LYS A 226 11.81 16.52 -1.94
C LYS A 226 11.18 17.91 -2.03
N GLY A 227 10.78 18.52 -0.90
CA GLY A 227 10.07 19.80 -0.81
C GLY A 227 8.55 19.65 -0.99
N ALA A 228 7.75 20.47 -0.28
CA ALA A 228 6.28 20.42 -0.28
C ALA A 228 5.63 20.63 -1.67
N SER A 229 6.37 21.16 -2.65
CA SER A 229 5.90 21.42 -4.01
C SER A 229 5.82 20.18 -4.92
N LYS A 230 5.88 18.96 -4.37
CA LYS A 230 5.94 17.69 -5.13
C LYS A 230 5.01 16.59 -4.61
N PHE A 231 3.98 16.95 -3.84
CA PHE A 231 2.96 15.96 -3.47
C PHE A 231 2.23 15.47 -4.72
N PHE A 232 2.11 14.14 -4.86
CA PHE A 232 1.24 13.56 -5.86
C PHE A 232 -0.21 13.79 -5.48
N THR A 233 -1.08 13.90 -6.49
CA THR A 233 -2.53 13.87 -6.27
C THR A 233 -2.90 12.45 -5.89
N ILE A 234 -3.27 12.23 -4.63
CA ILE A 234 -3.57 10.90 -4.08
C ILE A 234 -5.04 10.80 -3.68
N GLY A 235 -5.56 9.59 -3.67
CA GLY A 235 -6.91 9.27 -3.21
C GLY A 235 -7.14 7.76 -3.15
N PHE A 236 -8.31 7.35 -2.72
CA PHE A 236 -8.65 5.93 -2.60
C PHE A 236 -10.13 5.67 -2.90
N CYS A 237 -10.39 4.45 -3.33
CA CYS A 237 -11.75 3.93 -3.52
C CYS A 237 -12.05 2.88 -2.47
N VAL A 238 -13.29 2.84 -1.99
CA VAL A 238 -13.79 1.84 -1.05
C VAL A 238 -14.88 1.02 -1.72
N TYR A 239 -14.76 -0.31 -1.68
CA TYR A 239 -15.75 -1.25 -2.21
C TYR A 239 -16.27 -2.14 -1.08
N GLN A 240 -17.52 -2.57 -1.15
CA GLN A 240 -18.04 -3.64 -0.30
C GLN A 240 -17.81 -4.98 -1.00
N ILE A 241 -17.28 -5.96 -0.28
CA ILE A 241 -16.93 -7.27 -0.83
C ILE A 241 -17.44 -8.41 0.06
N PRO A 242 -17.65 -9.61 -0.49
CA PRO A 242 -17.92 -10.81 0.30
C PRO A 242 -16.78 -11.11 1.29
N ALA A 243 -17.11 -11.60 2.49
CA ALA A 243 -16.12 -11.85 3.55
C ALA A 243 -15.11 -12.96 3.20
N ASP A 244 -15.55 -13.92 2.39
CA ASP A 244 -14.80 -15.06 1.87
C ASP A 244 -13.92 -14.72 0.66
N THR A 245 -13.83 -13.45 0.27
CA THR A 245 -12.95 -13.00 -0.81
C THR A 245 -11.48 -13.27 -0.44
N GLU A 246 -10.81 -14.10 -1.24
CA GLU A 246 -9.38 -14.39 -1.18
C GLU A 246 -8.65 -13.88 -2.42
N GLY A 247 -7.38 -13.49 -2.22
CA GLY A 247 -6.51 -13.00 -3.30
C GLY A 247 -6.79 -11.57 -3.74
N ILE A 248 -6.08 -11.16 -4.78
CA ILE A 248 -6.23 -9.84 -5.39
C ILE A 248 -7.48 -9.81 -6.29
N LEU A 249 -8.32 -8.77 -6.16
CA LEU A 249 -9.42 -8.59 -7.09
C LEU A 249 -8.89 -8.08 -8.44
N LYS A 250 -9.34 -8.72 -9.52
CA LYS A 250 -8.86 -8.45 -10.89
C LYS A 250 -9.74 -7.42 -11.60
N ARG A 251 -9.31 -7.00 -12.80
CA ARG A 251 -9.99 -6.04 -13.68
C ARG A 251 -11.51 -6.22 -13.78
N ASN A 252 -11.99 -7.46 -13.96
CA ASN A 252 -13.42 -7.75 -14.11
C ASN A 252 -14.25 -7.32 -12.89
N PHE A 253 -13.70 -7.44 -11.68
CA PHE A 253 -14.41 -7.00 -10.48
C PHE A 253 -14.66 -5.49 -10.52
N PHE A 254 -13.63 -4.69 -10.78
CA PHE A 254 -13.73 -3.22 -10.80
C PHE A 254 -14.54 -2.68 -11.99
N MET A 255 -14.64 -3.45 -13.08
CA MET A 255 -15.53 -3.10 -14.20
C MET A 255 -17.00 -3.30 -13.89
N ASN A 256 -17.32 -4.31 -13.08
CA ASN A 256 -18.70 -4.71 -12.80
C ASN A 256 -19.24 -4.14 -11.48
N ASN A 257 -18.37 -3.67 -10.59
CA ASN A 257 -18.73 -3.17 -9.27
C ASN A 257 -18.42 -1.68 -9.14
N ARG A 258 -19.32 -0.95 -8.50
CA ARG A 258 -19.12 0.47 -8.18
C ARG A 258 -18.58 0.61 -6.75
N PRO A 259 -17.66 1.57 -6.50
CA PRO A 259 -17.23 1.86 -5.15
C PRO A 259 -18.40 2.41 -4.33
N ILE A 260 -18.45 2.05 -3.05
CA ILE A 260 -19.41 2.63 -2.09
C ILE A 260 -19.01 4.05 -1.70
N ALA A 261 -17.71 4.36 -1.80
CA ALA A 261 -17.18 5.69 -1.54
C ALA A 261 -15.86 5.89 -2.30
N ILE A 262 -15.61 7.14 -2.67
CA ILE A 262 -14.36 7.59 -3.31
C ILE A 262 -13.90 8.81 -2.52
N SER A 263 -12.64 8.84 -2.09
CA SER A 263 -12.08 10.03 -1.45
C SER A 263 -11.94 11.17 -2.45
N GLU A 264 -11.81 12.39 -1.96
CA GLU A 264 -11.29 13.46 -2.83
C GLU A 264 -9.87 13.10 -3.29
N PHE A 265 -9.54 13.44 -4.53
CA PHE A 265 -8.19 13.30 -5.05
C PHE A 265 -7.51 14.66 -5.00
N THR A 266 -6.58 14.82 -4.06
CA THR A 266 -5.93 16.11 -3.80
C THR A 266 -4.42 15.92 -3.67
N ASN A 267 -3.67 16.98 -3.94
CA ASN A 267 -2.21 17.03 -3.83
C ASN A 267 -1.76 17.40 -2.40
N THR A 268 -2.42 16.83 -1.39
CA THR A 268 -2.06 17.00 0.01
C THR A 268 -1.20 15.84 0.50
N ARG A 269 -0.51 16.03 1.63
CA ARG A 269 0.26 14.94 2.25
C ARG A 269 -0.63 13.77 2.67
N GLU A 270 -1.85 14.06 3.13
CA GLU A 270 -2.81 13.07 3.58
C GLU A 270 -4.22 13.44 3.09
N VAL A 271 -4.99 12.42 2.74
CA VAL A 271 -6.41 12.50 2.39
C VAL A 271 -7.17 11.62 3.36
N VAL A 272 -8.25 12.16 3.94
CA VAL A 272 -9.08 11.46 4.94
C VAL A 272 -10.52 11.42 4.46
N LEU A 273 -11.16 10.25 4.60
CA LEU A 273 -12.58 10.06 4.36
C LEU A 273 -13.24 9.40 5.56
N ARG A 274 -14.34 9.99 6.04
CA ARG A 274 -15.18 9.41 7.10
C ARG A 274 -16.45 8.83 6.47
N LEU A 275 -16.73 7.57 6.79
CA LEU A 275 -17.89 6.82 6.31
C LEU A 275 -18.70 6.30 7.48
N LYS A 276 -20.02 6.14 7.26
CA LYS A 276 -20.89 5.32 8.09
C LYS A 276 -21.31 4.11 7.28
N VAL A 277 -20.87 2.92 7.68
CA VAL A 277 -21.03 1.69 6.91
C VAL A 277 -21.66 0.60 7.78
N PRO A 278 -22.47 -0.32 7.24
CA PRO A 278 -22.94 -1.48 8.01
C PRO A 278 -21.77 -2.40 8.41
N ALA A 279 -21.98 -3.30 9.37
CA ALA A 279 -21.04 -4.39 9.62
C ALA A 279 -20.81 -5.20 8.33
N GLY A 280 -19.57 -5.52 8.01
CA GLY A 280 -19.22 -6.12 6.72
C GLY A 280 -17.74 -6.00 6.36
N THR A 281 -17.40 -6.50 5.18
CA THR A 281 -16.03 -6.50 4.66
C THR A 281 -15.91 -5.49 3.52
N TYR A 282 -14.85 -4.69 3.61
CA TYR A 282 -14.57 -3.57 2.72
C TYR A 282 -13.18 -3.69 2.13
N LEU A 283 -13.04 -3.31 0.87
CA LEU A 283 -11.79 -3.22 0.15
C LEU A 283 -11.41 -1.75 -0.02
N VAL A 284 -10.22 -1.38 0.42
CA VAL A 284 -9.63 -0.05 0.23
C VAL A 284 -8.54 -0.16 -0.83
N VAL A 285 -8.70 0.58 -1.92
CA VAL A 285 -7.73 0.63 -3.03
C VAL A 285 -7.14 2.04 -3.09
N PRO A 286 -5.98 2.28 -2.45
CA PRO A 286 -5.26 3.55 -2.56
C PRO A 286 -4.54 3.67 -3.91
N SER A 287 -4.62 4.85 -4.50
CA SER A 287 -4.01 5.15 -5.80
C SER A 287 -3.54 6.59 -5.88
N THR A 288 -2.52 6.83 -6.69
CA THR A 288 -2.28 8.14 -7.28
C THR A 288 -3.32 8.46 -8.34
N PHE A 289 -3.48 9.73 -8.72
CA PHE A 289 -4.40 10.12 -9.76
C PHE A 289 -3.96 9.57 -11.12
N ASN A 290 -2.69 9.79 -11.50
CA ASN A 290 -2.13 9.26 -12.73
C ASN A 290 -1.42 7.92 -12.50
N PRO A 291 -1.43 7.02 -13.48
CA PRO A 291 -0.64 5.79 -13.43
C PRO A 291 0.86 6.10 -13.46
N ASN A 292 1.68 5.15 -13.03
CA ASN A 292 3.14 5.19 -13.05
C ASN A 292 3.79 6.28 -12.17
N GLU A 293 3.06 6.84 -11.21
CA GLU A 293 3.60 7.74 -10.19
C GLU A 293 4.14 6.93 -8.99
N GLU A 294 5.38 7.20 -8.59
CA GLU A 294 6.07 6.42 -7.56
C GLU A 294 6.08 7.13 -6.20
N ALA A 295 5.44 6.51 -5.21
CA ALA A 295 5.53 6.97 -3.84
C ALA A 295 5.23 5.85 -2.84
N GLN A 296 5.86 5.95 -1.67
CA GLN A 296 5.51 5.14 -0.51
C GLN A 296 4.36 5.80 0.24
N PHE A 297 3.49 5.01 0.85
CA PHE A 297 2.32 5.51 1.56
C PHE A 297 1.99 4.71 2.83
N ILE A 298 1.08 5.27 3.63
CA ILE A 298 0.42 4.61 4.76
C ILE A 298 -1.08 4.72 4.56
N VAL A 299 -1.81 3.62 4.75
CA VAL A 299 -3.27 3.66 4.95
C VAL A 299 -3.55 3.39 6.42
N ARG A 300 -4.32 4.28 7.06
CA ARG A 300 -4.79 4.12 8.43
C ARG A 300 -6.30 4.03 8.44
N CYS A 301 -6.83 3.08 9.19
CA CYS A 301 -8.26 2.89 9.32
C CYS A 301 -8.63 2.91 10.80
N PHE A 302 -9.60 3.75 11.15
CA PHE A 302 -10.08 3.91 12.51
C PHE A 302 -11.55 3.52 12.61
N THR A 303 -11.89 2.72 13.63
CA THR A 303 -13.25 2.28 13.95
C THR A 303 -13.52 2.39 15.45
N GLU A 304 -14.79 2.48 15.87
CA GLU A 304 -15.16 2.45 17.30
C GLU A 304 -15.19 1.02 17.87
N THR A 305 -15.22 0.01 17.00
CA THR A 305 -15.30 -1.41 17.32
C THR A 305 -14.11 -2.17 16.73
N HIS A 306 -13.95 -3.43 17.14
CA HIS A 306 -12.84 -4.28 16.70
C HIS A 306 -12.84 -4.45 15.17
N ILE A 307 -11.68 -4.19 14.58
CA ILE A 307 -11.40 -4.31 13.15
C ILE A 307 -10.58 -5.57 12.90
N LYS A 308 -10.87 -6.30 11.82
CA LYS A 308 -9.98 -7.36 11.32
C LYS A 308 -9.37 -6.88 10.02
N GLU A 309 -8.05 -6.89 9.96
CA GLU A 309 -7.27 -6.47 8.82
C GLU A 309 -6.63 -7.63 8.08
N SER A 310 -6.51 -7.48 6.76
CA SER A 310 -5.67 -8.34 5.94
C SER A 310 -5.32 -7.65 4.63
N GLU A 311 -4.14 -7.90 4.09
CA GLU A 311 -3.82 -7.47 2.73
C GLU A 311 -4.52 -8.40 1.72
N CYS A 312 -5.20 -7.81 0.73
CA CYS A 312 -5.80 -8.54 -0.38
C CYS A 312 -4.73 -8.79 -1.43
N ASP A 313 -3.92 -9.81 -1.18
CA ASP A 313 -2.82 -10.21 -2.05
C ASP A 313 -2.87 -11.72 -2.32
N ASP A 314 -2.27 -12.13 -3.42
CA ASP A 314 -2.20 -13.55 -3.78
C ASP A 314 -1.18 -14.26 -2.88
N LYS A 315 -1.57 -15.41 -2.34
CA LYS A 315 -0.63 -16.28 -1.64
C LYS A 315 0.35 -16.89 -2.64
N ASN A 316 1.64 -16.80 -2.31
CA ASN A 316 2.71 -17.41 -3.11
C ASN A 316 2.46 -18.92 -3.27
N SER A 317 2.13 -19.35 -4.48
CA SER A 317 1.91 -20.76 -4.78
C SER A 317 2.21 -21.08 -6.25
N PHE A 318 2.69 -22.30 -6.48
CA PHE A 318 2.88 -22.86 -7.81
C PHE A 318 2.01 -24.10 -7.97
N LYS A 319 0.98 -23.97 -8.82
CA LYS A 319 0.01 -25.04 -9.13
C LYS A 319 0.34 -25.77 -10.43
N GLY A 320 1.33 -25.30 -11.19
CA GLY A 320 1.58 -25.78 -12.55
C GLY A 320 0.48 -25.37 -13.53
N LEU A 321 0.64 -25.79 -14.79
CA LEU A 321 -0.41 -25.65 -15.81
C LEU A 321 -1.54 -26.65 -15.53
N SER A 322 -2.78 -26.30 -15.91
CA SER A 322 -3.91 -27.23 -15.78
C SER A 322 -3.70 -28.48 -16.64
N GLU A 323 -4.22 -29.62 -16.20
CA GLU A 323 -4.11 -30.89 -16.95
C GLU A 323 -4.64 -30.77 -18.38
N GLU A 324 -5.73 -30.01 -18.57
CA GLU A 324 -6.29 -29.71 -19.88
C GLU A 324 -5.31 -28.93 -20.77
N THR A 325 -4.66 -27.91 -20.22
CA THR A 325 -3.66 -27.10 -20.95
C THR A 325 -2.44 -27.95 -21.31
N LEU A 326 -1.95 -28.76 -20.37
CA LEU A 326 -0.84 -29.68 -20.59
C LEU A 326 -1.15 -30.69 -21.69
N LYS A 327 -2.40 -31.20 -21.74
CA LYS A 327 -2.82 -32.14 -22.77
C LYS A 327 -2.83 -31.48 -24.15
N ILE A 328 -3.39 -30.28 -24.27
CA ILE A 328 -3.42 -29.52 -25.54
C ILE A 328 -2.00 -29.24 -26.03
N ILE A 329 -1.10 -28.82 -25.13
CA ILE A 329 0.30 -28.56 -25.47
C ILE A 329 0.97 -29.85 -25.94
N LYS A 330 0.83 -30.96 -25.21
CA LYS A 330 1.42 -32.25 -25.59
C LYS A 330 0.92 -32.75 -26.95
N GLU A 331 -0.37 -32.65 -27.21
CA GLU A 331 -0.96 -33.01 -28.51
C GLU A 331 -0.42 -32.11 -29.63
N THR A 332 -0.26 -30.81 -29.37
CA THR A 332 0.29 -29.86 -30.34
C THR A 332 1.78 -30.14 -30.63
N GLU A 333 2.59 -30.40 -29.60
CA GLU A 333 4.02 -30.67 -29.78
C GLU A 333 4.28 -32.00 -30.48
N GLN A 334 3.47 -33.03 -30.23
CA GLN A 334 3.55 -34.30 -30.94
C GLN A 334 3.41 -34.15 -32.46
N THR A 335 2.66 -33.16 -32.95
CA THR A 335 2.52 -32.91 -34.39
C THR A 335 3.75 -32.26 -35.02
N LYS A 336 4.63 -31.63 -34.22
CA LYS A 336 5.78 -30.87 -34.70
C LYS A 336 7.05 -31.72 -34.89
N ASN A 337 7.07 -32.97 -34.39
CA ASN A 337 8.23 -33.89 -34.41
C ASN A 337 9.55 -33.25 -33.89
N GLU A 338 9.46 -32.19 -33.08
CA GLU A 338 10.63 -31.44 -32.62
C GLU A 338 11.38 -32.18 -31.52
N ASP A 339 10.66 -32.91 -30.67
CA ASP A 339 11.21 -33.72 -29.59
C ASP A 339 12.26 -34.71 -30.08
N ASP A 340 11.97 -35.48 -31.14
CA ASP A 340 12.93 -36.41 -31.73
C ASP A 340 14.22 -35.74 -32.23
N TYR A 341 14.10 -34.50 -32.73
CA TYR A 341 15.25 -33.72 -33.19
C TYR A 341 16.09 -33.22 -32.01
N VAL A 342 15.45 -32.69 -30.97
CA VAL A 342 16.12 -32.21 -29.77
C VAL A 342 16.75 -33.35 -28.99
N ASP A 343 16.09 -34.51 -28.91
CA ASP A 343 16.62 -35.72 -28.29
C ASP A 343 17.90 -36.17 -29.04
N LYS A 344 17.93 -36.12 -30.38
CA LYS A 344 19.16 -36.39 -31.16
C LYS A 344 20.26 -35.37 -30.87
N LEU A 345 19.93 -34.09 -30.74
CA LEU A 345 20.90 -33.05 -30.38
C LEU A 345 21.52 -33.32 -29.01
N PHE A 346 20.71 -33.68 -28.02
CA PHE A 346 21.19 -34.07 -26.69
C PHE A 346 22.18 -35.24 -26.78
N HIS A 347 21.79 -36.34 -27.44
CA HIS A 347 22.63 -37.52 -27.56
C HIS A 347 23.91 -37.27 -28.36
N SER A 348 23.92 -36.29 -29.27
CA SER A 348 25.13 -35.87 -29.99
C SER A 348 26.07 -34.99 -29.17
N ALA A 349 25.53 -34.26 -28.19
CA ALA A 349 26.28 -33.32 -27.36
C ALA A 349 26.72 -33.92 -26.01
N MET A 350 26.07 -34.98 -25.54
CA MET A 350 26.34 -35.58 -24.23
C MET A 350 27.76 -36.14 -24.10
N ASP A 351 28.31 -36.03 -22.90
CA ASP A 351 29.58 -36.66 -22.55
C ASP A 351 29.44 -38.21 -22.57
N PRO A 352 30.29 -38.95 -23.29
CA PRO A 352 30.18 -40.41 -23.40
C PRO A 352 30.31 -41.17 -22.07
N TYR A 353 31.00 -40.60 -21.07
CA TYR A 353 31.26 -41.21 -19.78
C TYR A 353 30.20 -40.83 -18.75
N THR A 354 29.91 -39.53 -18.61
CA THR A 354 28.95 -39.06 -17.60
C THR A 354 27.51 -39.10 -18.07
N LYS A 355 27.28 -39.31 -19.37
CA LYS A 355 25.95 -39.30 -20.01
C LYS A 355 25.14 -38.03 -19.72
N SER A 356 25.84 -36.92 -19.56
CA SER A 356 25.27 -35.64 -19.17
C SER A 356 25.86 -34.49 -19.99
N ILE A 357 25.16 -33.36 -20.01
CA ILE A 357 25.55 -32.15 -20.71
C ILE A 357 25.93 -31.03 -19.73
N ASN A 358 26.78 -30.10 -20.17
CA ASN A 358 27.12 -28.88 -19.44
C ASN A 358 26.31 -27.67 -19.97
N ALA A 359 26.52 -26.49 -19.38
CA ALA A 359 25.79 -25.27 -19.77
C ALA A 359 26.07 -24.80 -21.22
N GLU A 360 27.28 -25.03 -21.75
CA GLU A 360 27.62 -24.66 -23.13
C GLU A 360 26.89 -25.55 -24.14
N GLN A 361 26.84 -26.86 -23.87
CA GLN A 361 26.10 -27.83 -24.67
C GLN A 361 24.59 -27.56 -24.59
N LEU A 362 24.06 -27.23 -23.41
CA LEU A 362 22.66 -26.83 -23.24
C LEU A 362 22.32 -25.60 -24.09
N ARG A 363 23.16 -24.56 -24.05
CA ARG A 363 23.00 -23.35 -24.86
C ARG A 363 22.93 -23.69 -26.34
N ASP A 364 23.84 -24.52 -26.83
CA ASP A 364 23.89 -24.90 -28.24
C ASP A 364 22.64 -25.70 -28.66
N ILE A 365 22.09 -26.55 -27.78
CA ILE A 365 20.84 -27.28 -28.04
C ILE A 365 19.66 -26.30 -28.11
N LEU A 366 19.50 -25.43 -27.11
CA LEU A 366 18.38 -24.46 -27.08
C LEU A 366 18.44 -23.48 -28.26
N ASN A 367 19.64 -23.05 -28.66
CA ASN A 367 19.82 -22.13 -29.78
C ASN A 367 19.67 -22.81 -31.16
N LYS A 368 19.66 -24.14 -31.23
CA LYS A 368 19.34 -24.89 -32.45
C LYS A 368 17.87 -25.34 -32.52
N SER A 369 17.09 -25.14 -31.46
CA SER A 369 15.69 -25.52 -31.39
C SER A 369 14.73 -24.37 -31.78
N SER A 370 13.42 -24.61 -31.71
CA SER A 370 12.40 -23.59 -31.92
C SER A 370 12.45 -22.45 -30.92
N MET A 371 13.08 -22.62 -29.75
CA MET A 371 13.17 -21.59 -28.72
C MET A 371 13.87 -20.34 -29.25
N LYS A 372 14.93 -20.50 -30.04
CA LYS A 372 15.66 -19.39 -30.67
C LYS A 372 14.77 -18.48 -31.53
N LYS A 373 13.68 -19.00 -32.11
CA LYS A 373 12.80 -18.20 -32.98
C LYS A 373 12.06 -17.11 -32.21
N GLN A 374 11.80 -17.34 -30.92
CA GLN A 374 11.10 -16.42 -30.03
C GLN A 374 12.04 -15.43 -29.34
N CYS A 375 13.32 -15.77 -29.23
CA CYS A 375 14.37 -14.87 -28.74
C CYS A 375 14.36 -13.52 -29.50
N LEU A 376 14.60 -12.46 -28.74
CA LEU A 376 14.83 -11.13 -29.28
C LEU A 376 16.30 -10.97 -29.68
N ASP A 377 17.22 -11.58 -28.93
CA ASP A 377 18.63 -11.62 -29.26
C ASP A 377 18.88 -12.52 -30.48
N ALA A 378 19.68 -12.03 -31.42
CA ALA A 378 20.10 -12.78 -32.60
C ALA A 378 21.00 -13.97 -32.25
N GLU A 379 21.75 -13.87 -31.15
CA GLU A 379 22.58 -14.95 -30.64
C GLU A 379 21.74 -16.03 -29.92
N GLY A 380 20.59 -15.65 -29.38
CA GLY A 380 19.66 -16.52 -28.63
C GLY A 380 19.98 -16.53 -27.13
N PHE A 381 19.83 -17.69 -26.48
CA PHE A 381 20.14 -17.83 -25.05
C PHE A 381 21.62 -17.60 -24.76
N SER A 382 21.88 -16.84 -23.70
CA SER A 382 23.22 -16.59 -23.21
C SER A 382 23.78 -17.77 -22.40
N LEU A 383 25.10 -17.83 -22.25
CA LEU A 383 25.74 -18.88 -21.42
C LEU A 383 25.30 -18.79 -19.95
N GLU A 384 25.06 -17.57 -19.46
CA GLU A 384 24.68 -17.36 -18.06
C GLU A 384 23.23 -17.80 -17.78
N GLU A 385 22.31 -17.56 -18.72
CA GLU A 385 20.96 -18.13 -18.68
C GLU A 385 21.02 -19.65 -18.60
N CYS A 386 21.80 -20.30 -19.46
CA CYS A 386 21.92 -21.76 -19.46
C CYS A 386 22.60 -22.30 -18.20
N ARG A 387 23.59 -21.59 -17.63
CA ARG A 387 24.17 -21.94 -16.31
C ARG A 387 23.13 -21.87 -15.20
N SER A 388 22.32 -20.82 -15.20
CA SER A 388 21.26 -20.66 -14.21
C SER A 388 20.14 -21.70 -14.37
N MET A 389 19.78 -22.06 -15.60
CA MET A 389 18.83 -23.16 -15.86
C MET A 389 19.39 -24.51 -15.39
N LEU A 390 20.66 -24.77 -15.65
CA LEU A 390 21.33 -25.99 -15.19
C LEU A 390 21.34 -26.07 -13.66
N ALA A 391 21.73 -24.99 -12.98
CA ALA A 391 21.75 -24.92 -11.52
C ALA A 391 20.36 -25.16 -10.90
N ALA A 392 19.31 -24.65 -11.55
CA ALA A 392 17.93 -24.86 -11.11
C ALA A 392 17.46 -26.31 -11.24
N MET A 393 17.93 -27.05 -12.26
CA MET A 393 17.54 -28.45 -12.49
C MET A 393 18.35 -29.43 -11.64
N ASP A 394 19.65 -29.18 -11.45
CA ASP A 394 20.57 -30.02 -10.66
C ASP A 394 20.10 -30.15 -9.18
N LEU A 395 19.49 -29.09 -8.64
CA LEU A 395 18.86 -29.09 -7.31
C LEU A 395 17.52 -29.84 -7.24
N SER A 396 16.79 -29.91 -8.36
CA SER A 396 15.50 -30.61 -8.43
C SER A 396 15.65 -32.13 -8.58
N SER A 397 16.86 -32.58 -8.90
CA SER A 397 17.21 -33.98 -9.03
C SER A 397 17.01 -34.74 -7.73
N LYS A 398 16.44 -35.94 -7.80
CA LYS A 398 16.24 -36.83 -6.63
C LYS A 398 17.53 -37.11 -5.85
N ASN A 399 18.68 -36.91 -6.48
CA ASN A 399 19.98 -37.21 -5.91
C ASN A 399 20.72 -35.97 -5.36
N ASN A 400 20.25 -34.74 -5.66
CA ASN A 400 20.87 -33.46 -5.22
C ASN A 400 22.40 -33.44 -5.38
N ASN A 401 22.88 -33.95 -6.52
CA ASN A 401 24.28 -34.32 -6.71
C ASN A 401 25.20 -33.13 -7.00
N LEU A 402 24.63 -31.95 -7.34
CA LEU A 402 25.37 -30.70 -7.60
C LEU A 402 26.56 -30.93 -8.52
N THR A 403 26.31 -31.66 -9.61
CA THR A 403 27.36 -32.09 -10.52
C THR A 403 27.81 -30.97 -11.46
N GLY A 404 27.01 -29.90 -11.57
CA GLY A 404 27.20 -28.88 -12.60
C GLY A 404 26.95 -29.41 -14.01
N LYS A 405 26.32 -30.58 -14.13
CA LYS A 405 25.93 -31.25 -15.37
C LYS A 405 24.46 -31.67 -15.30
N MET A 406 23.85 -31.92 -16.46
CA MET A 406 22.44 -32.28 -16.59
C MET A 406 22.29 -33.62 -17.30
N GLU A 407 21.60 -34.56 -16.67
CA GLU A 407 21.26 -35.87 -17.25
C GLU A 407 20.05 -35.77 -18.20
N TYR A 408 19.80 -36.82 -18.99
CA TYR A 408 18.75 -36.80 -20.01
C TYR A 408 17.35 -36.59 -19.42
N ASP A 409 17.01 -37.27 -18.31
CA ASP A 409 15.68 -37.15 -17.70
C ASP A 409 15.45 -35.73 -17.15
N GLU A 410 16.49 -35.11 -16.60
CA GLU A 410 16.47 -33.72 -16.14
C GLU A 410 16.30 -32.76 -17.32
N PHE A 411 17.06 -32.98 -18.40
CA PHE A 411 16.94 -32.20 -19.63
C PHE A 411 15.54 -32.30 -20.24
N LYS A 412 14.96 -33.51 -20.32
CA LYS A 412 13.63 -33.71 -20.88
C LYS A 412 12.58 -32.98 -20.05
N ALA A 413 12.67 -33.05 -18.71
CA ALA A 413 11.78 -32.30 -17.83
C ALA A 413 11.93 -30.78 -18.00
N LEU A 414 13.15 -30.26 -18.16
CA LEU A 414 13.38 -28.84 -18.45
C LEU A 414 12.76 -28.45 -19.80
N TRP A 415 13.02 -29.25 -20.84
CA TRP A 415 12.53 -29.02 -22.20
C TRP A 415 11.00 -28.94 -22.26
N GLU A 416 10.31 -29.91 -21.63
CA GLU A 416 8.85 -29.92 -21.55
C GLU A 416 8.28 -28.67 -20.85
N ASN A 417 8.92 -28.24 -19.76
CA ASN A 417 8.52 -26.99 -19.07
C ASN A 417 8.74 -25.77 -19.96
N CYS A 418 9.89 -25.68 -20.64
CA CYS A 418 10.19 -24.59 -21.56
C CYS A 418 9.21 -24.54 -22.73
N GLN A 419 8.80 -25.68 -23.31
CA GLN A 419 7.77 -25.74 -24.35
C GLN A 419 6.45 -25.16 -23.86
N CYS A 420 6.03 -25.56 -22.65
CA CYS A 420 4.80 -25.05 -22.08
C CYS A 420 4.86 -23.54 -21.83
N TRP A 421 5.95 -23.04 -21.26
CA TRP A 421 6.12 -21.61 -21.00
C TRP A 421 6.29 -20.80 -22.27
N ARG A 422 6.86 -21.38 -23.34
CA ARG A 422 6.90 -20.77 -24.67
C ARG A 422 5.50 -20.57 -25.23
N ASP A 423 4.65 -21.58 -25.13
CA ASP A 423 3.29 -21.48 -25.66
C ASP A 423 2.44 -20.48 -24.85
N VAL A 424 2.65 -20.40 -23.53
CA VAL A 424 2.08 -19.33 -22.69
C VAL A 424 2.53 -17.95 -23.15
N PHE A 425 3.83 -17.76 -23.39
CA PHE A 425 4.39 -16.50 -23.87
C PHE A 425 3.74 -16.07 -25.20
N VAL A 426 3.73 -16.95 -26.19
CA VAL A 426 3.16 -16.69 -27.52
C VAL A 426 1.66 -16.40 -27.45
N SER A 427 0.93 -17.03 -26.53
CA SER A 427 -0.51 -16.75 -26.34
C SER A 427 -0.79 -15.36 -25.75
N ARG A 428 0.21 -14.74 -25.11
CA ARG A 428 0.08 -13.47 -24.37
C ARG A 428 0.72 -12.29 -25.11
N ASP A 429 1.75 -12.55 -25.91
CA ASP A 429 2.37 -11.61 -26.85
C ASP A 429 1.44 -11.32 -28.05
N LYS A 430 0.31 -10.65 -27.78
CA LYS A 430 -0.75 -10.40 -28.77
C LYS A 430 -0.31 -9.44 -29.88
N ASP A 431 0.64 -8.57 -29.58
CA ASP A 431 1.20 -7.61 -30.54
C ASP A 431 2.40 -8.18 -31.32
N ASN A 432 2.80 -9.43 -31.04
CA ASN A 432 3.99 -10.08 -31.60
C ASN A 432 5.25 -9.22 -31.42
N SER A 433 5.33 -8.50 -30.30
CA SER A 433 6.47 -7.67 -29.95
C SER A 433 7.71 -8.50 -29.58
N LYS A 434 7.54 -9.82 -29.38
CA LYS A 434 8.52 -10.73 -28.77
C LYS A 434 8.91 -10.31 -27.36
N THR A 435 8.03 -9.57 -26.68
CA THR A 435 8.24 -9.10 -25.32
C THR A 435 6.94 -9.15 -24.53
N LEU A 436 7.02 -9.21 -23.21
CA LEU A 436 5.86 -9.07 -22.33
C LEU A 436 5.98 -7.79 -21.52
N ASN A 437 5.03 -6.88 -21.66
CA ASN A 437 4.92 -5.76 -20.74
C ASN A 437 4.52 -6.27 -19.33
N VAL A 438 4.58 -5.41 -18.31
CA VAL A 438 4.36 -5.87 -16.92
C VAL A 438 2.96 -6.41 -16.66
N ALA A 439 1.93 -5.89 -17.35
CA ALA A 439 0.57 -6.41 -17.21
C ALA A 439 0.45 -7.81 -17.85
N GLU A 440 1.03 -7.98 -19.04
CA GLU A 440 1.11 -9.28 -19.72
C GLU A 440 1.93 -10.29 -18.94
N LEU A 441 3.03 -9.86 -18.31
CA LEU A 441 3.87 -10.68 -17.44
C LEU A 441 3.07 -11.23 -16.26
N ARG A 442 2.29 -10.38 -15.58
CA ARG A 442 1.44 -10.81 -14.45
C ARG A 442 0.43 -11.88 -14.88
N ASP A 443 -0.21 -11.64 -16.02
CA ASP A 443 -1.18 -12.57 -16.58
C ASP A 443 -0.53 -13.88 -17.06
N ALA A 444 0.64 -13.80 -17.71
CA ALA A 444 1.41 -14.93 -18.19
C ALA A 444 1.88 -15.82 -17.04
N LEU A 445 2.40 -15.24 -15.95
CA LEU A 445 2.78 -15.97 -14.74
C LEU A 445 1.59 -16.74 -14.15
N GLY A 446 0.42 -16.09 -14.07
CA GLY A 446 -0.81 -16.74 -13.63
C GLY A 446 -1.20 -17.94 -14.49
N CYS A 447 -1.07 -17.83 -15.82
CA CYS A 447 -1.34 -18.93 -16.75
C CYS A 447 -0.30 -20.04 -16.74
N ALA A 448 0.96 -19.70 -16.45
CA ALA A 448 2.02 -20.68 -16.19
C ALA A 448 1.86 -21.37 -14.82
N GLY A 449 0.89 -20.95 -13.99
CA GLY A 449 0.56 -21.55 -12.71
C GLY A 449 1.23 -20.89 -11.50
N PHE A 450 1.97 -19.79 -11.71
CA PHE A 450 2.60 -19.00 -10.66
C PHE A 450 1.63 -17.95 -10.12
N HIS A 451 1.27 -18.08 -8.85
CA HIS A 451 0.52 -17.07 -8.11
C HIS A 451 1.50 -16.43 -7.14
N LEU A 452 1.80 -15.14 -7.32
CA LEU A 452 2.81 -14.42 -6.56
C LEU A 452 2.17 -13.26 -5.81
N SER A 453 2.60 -13.06 -4.57
CA SER A 453 2.28 -11.86 -3.81
C SER A 453 2.88 -10.63 -4.49
N GLY A 454 2.29 -9.45 -4.28
CA GLY A 454 2.77 -8.17 -4.79
C GLY A 454 4.23 -7.91 -4.46
N LEU A 455 4.69 -8.32 -3.26
CA LEU A 455 6.10 -8.23 -2.87
C LEU A 455 7.02 -9.04 -3.80
N VAL A 456 6.69 -10.32 -4.03
CA VAL A 456 7.50 -11.19 -4.89
C VAL A 456 7.41 -10.77 -6.35
N PHE A 457 6.22 -10.38 -6.80
CA PHE A 457 6.02 -9.88 -8.16
C PHE A 457 6.82 -8.60 -8.43
N THR A 458 6.93 -7.70 -7.45
CA THR A 458 7.76 -6.49 -7.57
C THR A 458 9.23 -6.83 -7.78
N VAL A 459 9.76 -7.82 -7.06
CA VAL A 459 11.13 -8.33 -7.25
C VAL A 459 11.31 -8.93 -8.64
N VAL A 460 10.34 -9.72 -9.11
CA VAL A 460 10.36 -10.28 -10.48
C VAL A 460 10.44 -9.16 -11.52
N VAL A 461 9.61 -8.13 -11.39
CA VAL A 461 9.64 -6.99 -12.32
C VAL A 461 10.99 -6.28 -12.29
N HIS A 462 11.50 -5.92 -11.11
CA HIS A 462 12.80 -5.24 -11.04
C HIS A 462 13.97 -6.06 -11.57
N ARG A 463 13.87 -7.39 -11.52
CA ARG A 463 14.96 -8.27 -11.93
C ARG A 463 14.94 -8.58 -13.43
N PHE A 464 13.76 -8.81 -14.01
CA PHE A 464 13.61 -9.37 -15.36
C PHE A 464 13.03 -8.37 -16.38
N VAL A 465 12.47 -7.23 -15.94
CA VAL A 465 12.03 -6.20 -16.90
C VAL A 465 13.24 -5.39 -17.35
N THR A 466 13.51 -5.44 -18.65
CA THR A 466 14.56 -4.64 -19.27
C THR A 466 14.12 -3.18 -19.32
N GLN A 467 14.83 -2.29 -18.61
CA GLN A 467 14.42 -0.88 -18.44
C GLN A 467 14.21 -0.12 -19.75
N ASN A 468 15.05 -0.38 -20.76
CA ASN A 468 14.96 0.30 -22.06
C ASN A 468 13.72 -0.12 -22.86
N LEU A 469 13.29 -1.37 -22.70
CA LEU A 469 12.12 -1.93 -23.39
C LEU A 469 10.84 -1.76 -22.56
N ASN A 470 10.99 -1.57 -21.25
CA ASN A 470 9.91 -1.65 -20.27
C ASN A 470 9.08 -2.94 -20.39
N ALA A 471 9.77 -4.03 -20.78
CA ALA A 471 9.19 -5.33 -21.04
C ALA A 471 10.20 -6.45 -20.74
N VAL A 472 9.70 -7.67 -20.59
CA VAL A 472 10.49 -8.89 -20.39
C VAL A 472 10.71 -9.56 -21.74
N THR A 473 11.95 -9.91 -22.06
CA THR A 473 12.30 -10.66 -23.28
C THR A 473 11.89 -12.13 -23.15
N PHE A 474 11.89 -12.88 -24.24
CA PHE A 474 11.58 -14.31 -24.18
C PHE A 474 12.61 -15.08 -23.33
N GLU A 475 13.88 -14.70 -23.45
CA GLU A 475 15.02 -15.26 -22.72
C GLU A 475 14.86 -15.05 -21.21
N ASP A 476 14.57 -13.80 -20.81
CA ASP A 476 14.30 -13.43 -19.42
C ASP A 476 13.04 -14.10 -18.87
N TRP A 477 12.02 -14.27 -19.71
CA TRP A 477 10.78 -14.97 -19.35
C TRP A 477 11.03 -16.44 -18.97
N ILE A 478 11.73 -17.18 -19.84
CA ILE A 478 12.05 -18.59 -19.57
C ILE A 478 12.93 -18.70 -18.32
N LEU A 479 13.95 -17.84 -18.21
CA LEU A 479 14.82 -17.81 -17.04
C LEU A 479 14.04 -17.52 -15.75
N CYS A 480 13.12 -16.57 -15.78
CA CYS A 480 12.24 -16.22 -14.67
C CYS A 480 11.39 -17.42 -14.23
N CYS A 481 10.72 -18.11 -15.17
CA CYS A 481 9.91 -19.29 -14.87
C CYS A 481 10.73 -20.44 -14.27
N VAL A 482 11.92 -20.72 -14.82
CA VAL A 482 12.83 -21.75 -14.29
C VAL A 482 13.23 -21.43 -12.85
N ARG A 483 13.66 -20.19 -12.59
CA ARG A 483 14.06 -19.74 -11.25
C ARG A 483 12.89 -19.76 -10.27
N LEU A 484 11.71 -19.27 -10.65
CA LEU A 484 10.52 -19.31 -9.80
C LEU A 484 10.12 -20.74 -9.45
N LYS A 485 10.08 -21.64 -10.45
CA LYS A 485 9.77 -23.06 -10.21
C LYS A 485 10.76 -23.67 -9.22
N ASN A 486 12.06 -23.45 -9.42
CA ASN A 486 13.10 -23.92 -8.51
C ASN A 486 12.91 -23.36 -7.08
N CYS A 487 12.62 -22.08 -6.93
CA CYS A 487 12.33 -21.48 -5.61
C CYS A 487 11.12 -22.14 -4.93
N PHE A 488 10.05 -22.42 -5.66
CA PHE A 488 8.88 -23.12 -5.12
C PHE A 488 9.19 -24.57 -4.74
N ASP A 489 9.94 -25.29 -5.56
CA ASP A 489 10.30 -26.68 -5.30
C ASP A 489 11.26 -26.77 -4.09
N ASN A 490 12.24 -25.86 -3.99
CA ASN A 490 13.11 -25.75 -2.82
C ASN A 490 12.30 -25.44 -1.55
N THR A 491 11.35 -24.51 -1.63
CA THR A 491 10.46 -24.18 -0.49
C THR A 491 9.61 -25.37 -0.04
N LYS A 492 9.23 -26.27 -0.96
CA LYS A 492 8.51 -27.51 -0.64
C LYS A 492 9.42 -28.56 0.00
N ALA A 493 10.67 -28.66 -0.49
CA ALA A 493 11.64 -29.65 -0.01
C ALA A 493 12.27 -29.29 1.35
N GLN A 494 12.33 -28.00 1.69
CA GLN A 494 12.95 -27.52 2.92
C GLN A 494 12.19 -27.94 4.18
N PHE A 495 12.95 -28.19 5.25
CA PHE A 495 12.39 -28.58 6.54
C PHE A 495 11.56 -27.44 7.14
N LYS A 496 10.46 -27.82 7.80
CA LYS A 496 9.53 -26.89 8.44
C LYS A 496 9.47 -27.16 9.93
N THR A 497 9.30 -26.10 10.73
CA THR A 497 8.92 -26.23 12.13
C THR A 497 7.52 -26.81 12.27
N ASN A 498 7.13 -27.19 13.49
CA ASN A 498 5.76 -27.63 13.78
C ASN A 498 4.71 -26.56 13.43
N ASP A 499 5.09 -25.28 13.44
CA ASP A 499 4.24 -24.14 13.08
C ASP A 499 4.23 -23.86 11.56
N GLY A 500 4.93 -24.67 10.76
CA GLY A 500 4.98 -24.55 9.30
C GLY A 500 6.01 -23.55 8.75
N ASN A 501 6.86 -22.97 9.60
CA ASN A 501 7.89 -22.02 9.18
C ASN A 501 9.10 -22.75 8.59
N LEU A 502 9.67 -22.22 7.49
CA LEU A 502 10.85 -22.77 6.86
C LEU A 502 12.09 -22.60 7.75
N MET A 503 12.91 -23.64 7.82
CA MET A 503 14.17 -23.64 8.56
C MET A 503 15.33 -23.68 7.57
N PHE A 504 16.27 -22.74 7.73
CA PHE A 504 17.49 -22.69 6.94
C PHE A 504 18.71 -22.68 7.85
N THR A 505 19.71 -23.51 7.55
CA THR A 505 21.05 -23.30 8.08
C THR A 505 21.78 -22.21 7.28
N PRO A 506 22.87 -21.61 7.81
CA PRO A 506 23.69 -20.69 7.04
C PRO A 506 24.17 -21.28 5.70
N ASP A 507 24.53 -22.56 5.69
CA ASP A 507 24.99 -23.25 4.48
C ASP A 507 23.86 -23.44 3.47
N ASP A 508 22.65 -23.78 3.92
CA ASP A 508 21.47 -23.87 3.04
C ASP A 508 21.15 -22.53 2.39
N PHE A 509 21.19 -21.45 3.19
CA PHE A 509 20.92 -20.11 2.68
C PHE A 509 21.95 -19.66 1.64
N LEU A 510 23.24 -19.92 1.89
CA LEU A 510 24.31 -19.59 0.95
C LEU A 510 24.21 -20.42 -0.34
N ARG A 511 23.92 -21.73 -0.24
CA ARG A 511 23.70 -22.60 -1.41
C ARG A 511 22.52 -22.11 -2.26
N LEU A 512 21.40 -21.79 -1.64
CA LEU A 512 20.22 -21.31 -2.34
C LEU A 512 20.44 -19.94 -3.01
N SER A 513 21.21 -19.06 -2.36
CA SER A 513 21.46 -17.72 -2.88
C SER A 513 22.40 -17.70 -4.10
N ILE A 514 23.38 -18.61 -4.15
CA ILE A 514 24.34 -18.70 -5.26
C ILE A 514 23.71 -19.36 -6.50
N ASN A 515 22.80 -20.30 -6.30
CA ASN A 515 22.17 -21.06 -7.39
C ASN A 515 20.96 -20.33 -8.02
N GLN A 516 20.68 -19.08 -7.64
CA GLN A 516 19.45 -18.36 -7.97
C GLN A 516 19.52 -17.22 -8.97
#